data_AF-A0A527DBM8-F1
#
_entry.id   AF-A0A527DBM8-F1
#
_cell.length_a   1.000
_cell.length_b   1.000
_cell.length_c   1.000
_cell.angle_alpha   90.00
_cell.angle_beta   90.00
_cell.angle_gamma   90.00
#
_symmetry.space_group_name_H-M   'P 1'
#
loop_
_entity.id
_entity.type
_entity.pdbx_description
1 polymer ?
#
loop_
_entity_poly.entity_id
_entity_poly.type
_entity_poly.pdbx_seq_one_letter_code
_entity_poly.pdbx_strand_id
1 'polypeptide(L)'
;MIRFALICEHEHEFEGWFRSNDDFDTQKKRGFVDCPTCGSHKVQKALMAPAVSTARKRETIALAMGEAQKQALAQLKAMAEKVRENADYVGDKFAEEARKIHFGESDARGIYGEATLDEAKSLA
;
A
#
# COMPACT_ATOMS: atom_id res chain seq x y z
N MET A 1 -6.09 18.49 19.08
CA MET A 1 -7.53 18.37 18.77
C MET A 1 -7.86 16.89 18.70
N ILE A 2 -8.87 16.42 19.42
CA ILE A 2 -9.26 15.02 19.57
C ILE A 2 -10.58 14.82 18.83
N ARG A 3 -10.69 13.75 18.06
CA ARG A 3 -11.91 13.35 17.38
C ARG A 3 -12.72 12.42 18.29
N PHE A 4 -13.96 12.78 18.57
CA PHE A 4 -14.92 11.90 19.25
C PHE A 4 -16.01 11.46 18.27
N ALA A 5 -16.36 10.17 18.33
CA ALA A 5 -17.62 9.69 17.80
C ALA A 5 -18.73 10.02 18.79
N LEU A 6 -19.78 10.67 18.32
CA LEU A 6 -20.88 11.19 19.13
C LEU A 6 -22.21 10.60 18.64
N ILE A 7 -23.15 10.44 19.56
CA ILE A 7 -24.51 9.98 19.29
C ILE A 7 -25.51 10.83 20.08
N CYS A 8 -26.61 11.21 19.44
CA CYS A 8 -27.70 11.96 20.10
C CYS A 8 -28.79 11.03 20.67
N GLU A 9 -29.76 11.58 21.39
CA GLU A 9 -30.90 10.80 21.93
C GLU A 9 -31.78 10.13 20.86
N HIS A 10 -31.72 10.61 19.62
CA HIS A 10 -32.42 10.04 18.46
C HIS A 10 -31.54 9.08 17.65
N GLU A 11 -30.44 8.58 18.23
CA GLU A 11 -29.52 7.61 17.63
C GLU A 11 -28.80 8.07 16.35
N HIS A 12 -28.83 9.37 16.01
CA HIS A 12 -27.97 9.90 14.96
C HIS A 12 -26.51 9.92 15.41
N GLU A 13 -25.65 9.22 14.67
CA GLU A 13 -24.20 9.21 14.86
C GLU A 13 -23.52 10.32 14.04
N PHE A 14 -22.53 10.97 14.63
CA PHE A 14 -21.72 12.00 13.97
C PHE A 14 -20.35 12.14 14.64
N GLU A 15 -19.44 12.88 14.00
CA GLU A 15 -18.10 13.14 14.54
C GLU A 15 -17.94 14.59 14.99
N GLY A 16 -17.22 14.80 16.10
CA GLY A 16 -16.90 16.13 16.62
C GLY A 16 -15.43 16.25 17.01
N TRP A 17 -14.85 17.43 16.78
CA TRP A 17 -13.45 17.74 17.08
C TRP A 17 -13.36 18.72 18.24
N PHE A 18 -12.67 18.33 19.31
CA PHE A 18 -12.57 19.11 20.54
C PHE A 18 -11.10 19.32 20.92
N ARG A 19 -10.80 20.36 21.70
CA ARG A 19 -9.42 20.61 22.13
C ARG A 19 -8.90 19.52 23.06
N SER A 20 -9.77 19.03 23.95
CA SER A 20 -9.50 17.97 24.93
C SER A 20 -10.80 17.22 25.30
N ASN A 21 -10.69 16.19 26.14
CA ASN A 21 -11.85 15.53 26.73
C ASN A 21 -12.70 16.50 27.58
N ASP A 22 -12.05 17.31 28.41
CA ASP A 22 -12.71 18.26 29.32
C ASP A 22 -13.41 19.40 28.58
N ASP A 23 -12.87 19.78 27.41
CA ASP A 23 -13.48 20.76 26.52
C ASP A 23 -14.85 20.26 26.02
N PHE A 24 -14.93 19.00 25.56
CA PHE A 24 -16.22 18.38 25.21
C PHE A 24 -17.17 18.36 26.41
N ASP A 25 -16.72 17.89 27.58
CA ASP A 25 -17.58 17.78 28.76
C ASP A 25 -18.09 19.15 29.23
N THR A 26 -17.27 20.20 29.08
CA THR A 26 -17.64 21.59 29.38
C THR A 26 -18.64 22.15 28.37
N GLN A 27 -18.40 21.98 27.07
CA GLN A 27 -19.31 22.45 26.02
C GLN A 27 -20.65 21.73 26.07
N LYS A 28 -20.65 20.41 26.30
CA LYS A 28 -21.86 19.62 26.52
C LYS A 28 -22.67 20.13 27.72
N LYS A 29 -22.02 20.37 28.88
CA LYS A 29 -22.70 20.91 30.08
C LYS A 29 -23.31 22.29 29.85
N ARG A 30 -22.70 23.09 28.97
CA ARG A 30 -23.19 24.42 28.58
C ARG A 30 -24.25 24.38 27.46
N GLY A 31 -24.53 23.22 26.88
CA GLY A 31 -25.49 23.07 25.79
C GLY A 31 -24.98 23.58 24.44
N PHE A 32 -23.65 23.61 24.21
CA PHE A 32 -23.04 24.06 22.95
C PHE A 32 -22.72 22.92 21.98
N VAL A 33 -23.18 21.70 22.27
CA VAL A 33 -22.94 20.53 21.41
C VAL A 33 -24.29 20.02 20.93
N ASP A 34 -24.53 20.22 19.63
CA ASP A 34 -25.83 19.94 19.00
C ASP A 34 -25.69 18.84 17.96
N CYS A 35 -26.72 18.00 17.86
CA CYS A 35 -26.82 17.07 16.76
C CYS A 35 -27.05 17.84 15.44
N PRO A 36 -26.19 17.68 14.42
CA PRO A 36 -26.36 18.38 13.14
C PRO A 36 -27.61 17.91 12.36
N THR A 37 -28.17 16.76 12.70
CA THR A 37 -29.33 16.17 12.02
C THR A 37 -30.65 16.65 12.59
N CYS A 38 -30.78 16.74 13.91
CA CYS A 38 -32.06 17.04 14.58
C CYS A 38 -32.01 18.23 15.54
N GLY A 39 -30.83 18.81 15.78
CA GLY A 39 -30.66 19.94 16.71
C GLY A 39 -30.77 19.58 18.19
N SER A 40 -30.85 18.30 18.57
CA SER A 40 -30.87 17.92 19.99
C SER A 40 -29.53 18.22 20.67
N HIS A 41 -29.60 18.87 21.84
CA HIS A 41 -28.47 19.11 22.74
C HIS A 41 -28.07 17.86 23.56
N LYS A 42 -28.88 16.78 23.52
CA LYS A 42 -28.60 15.55 24.26
C LYS A 42 -27.65 14.66 23.48
N VAL A 43 -26.37 15.01 23.51
CA VAL A 43 -25.28 14.31 22.81
C VAL A 43 -24.39 13.58 23.81
N GLN A 44 -23.97 12.36 23.49
CA GLN A 44 -23.02 11.57 24.28
C GLN A 44 -21.92 10.99 23.39
N LYS A 45 -20.79 10.61 24.00
CA LYS A 45 -19.73 9.88 23.29
C LYS A 45 -20.25 8.50 22.94
N ALA A 46 -20.18 8.11 21.68
CA ALA A 46 -20.48 6.76 21.26
C ALA A 46 -19.45 5.78 21.86
N LEU A 47 -19.86 4.53 22.09
CA LEU A 47 -18.95 3.48 22.52
C LEU A 47 -17.86 3.29 21.47
N MET A 48 -16.62 3.62 21.80
CA MET A 48 -15.49 3.36 20.91
C MET A 48 -15.12 1.89 21.03
N ALA A 49 -15.43 1.09 20.00
CA ALA A 49 -14.90 -0.26 19.91
C ALA A 49 -13.44 -0.21 19.43
N PRO A 50 -12.44 -0.59 20.24
CA PRO A 50 -11.07 -0.67 19.77
C PRO A 50 -10.97 -1.75 18.68
N ALA A 51 -10.22 -1.47 17.61
CA ALA A 51 -9.93 -2.45 16.57
C ALA A 51 -8.96 -3.54 17.10
N VAL A 52 -9.48 -4.48 17.88
CA VAL A 52 -8.70 -5.59 18.44
C VAL A 52 -8.53 -6.67 17.37
N SER A 53 -7.31 -6.82 16.85
CA SER A 53 -6.95 -7.98 16.03
C SER A 53 -6.60 -9.16 16.92
N THR A 54 -7.30 -10.28 16.76
CA THR A 54 -6.98 -11.52 17.46
C THR A 54 -5.74 -12.19 16.88
N ALA A 55 -5.05 -13.02 17.68
CA ALA A 55 -3.87 -13.77 17.23
C ALA A 55 -4.18 -14.63 15.98
N ARG A 56 -5.32 -15.32 15.99
CA ARG A 56 -5.82 -16.12 14.86
C ARG A 56 -5.98 -15.29 13.58
N LYS A 57 -6.50 -14.06 13.69
CA LYS A 57 -6.66 -13.14 12.54
C LYS A 57 -5.30 -12.68 12.00
N ARG A 58 -4.28 -12.52 12.86
CA ARG A 58 -2.92 -12.18 12.43
C ARG A 58 -2.25 -13.35 11.71
N GLU A 59 -2.41 -14.57 12.21
CA GLU A 59 -1.88 -15.78 11.57
C GLU A 59 -2.47 -15.97 10.17
N THR A 60 -3.78 -15.83 10.00
CA THR A 60 -4.42 -15.95 8.67
C THR A 60 -3.92 -14.91 7.68
N ILE A 61 -3.67 -13.67 8.14
CA ILE A 61 -3.10 -12.62 7.28
C ILE A 61 -1.65 -12.97 6.89
N ALA A 62 -0.84 -13.44 7.84
CA ALA A 62 0.55 -13.82 7.57
C ALA A 62 0.65 -14.99 6.57
N LEU A 63 -0.23 -15.99 6.69
CA LEU A 63 -0.34 -17.10 5.75
C LEU A 63 -0.71 -16.61 4.34
N ALA A 64 -1.74 -15.78 4.21
CA ALA A 64 -2.16 -15.22 2.92
C ALA A 64 -1.07 -14.37 2.25
N MET A 65 -0.34 -13.57 3.04
CA MET A 65 0.79 -12.78 2.52
C MET A 65 1.94 -13.69 2.03
N GLY A 66 2.22 -14.79 2.75
CA GLY A 66 3.22 -15.77 2.33
C GLY A 66 2.87 -16.48 1.02
N GLU A 67 1.59 -16.80 0.81
CA GLU A 67 1.11 -17.39 -0.44
C GLU A 67 1.21 -16.41 -1.62
N ALA A 68 0.79 -15.16 -1.43
CA ALA A 68 0.90 -14.12 -2.44
C ALA A 68 2.38 -13.87 -2.84
N GLN A 69 3.29 -13.85 -1.87
CA GLN A 69 4.72 -13.69 -2.14
C GLN A 69 5.29 -14.87 -2.96
N LYS A 70 4.89 -16.11 -2.64
CA LYS A 70 5.30 -17.29 -3.41
C LYS A 70 4.78 -17.25 -4.84
N GLN A 71 3.53 -16.85 -5.03
CA GLN A 71 2.93 -16.70 -6.37
C GLN A 71 3.65 -15.62 -7.19
N ALA A 72 3.94 -14.47 -6.59
CA ALA A 72 4.69 -13.40 -7.26
C ALA A 72 6.09 -13.87 -7.70
N LEU A 73 6.81 -14.59 -6.83
CA LEU A 73 8.13 -15.12 -7.17
C LEU A 73 8.06 -16.16 -8.29
N ALA A 74 7.04 -17.03 -8.27
CA ALA A 74 6.82 -18.02 -9.34
C ALA A 74 6.52 -17.34 -10.69
N GLN A 75 5.71 -16.27 -10.69
CA GLN A 75 5.43 -15.48 -11.89
C GLN A 75 6.68 -14.80 -12.45
N LEU A 76 7.50 -14.17 -11.59
CA LEU A 76 8.76 -13.56 -12.00
C LEU A 76 9.72 -14.59 -12.61
N LYS A 77 9.80 -15.79 -12.03
CA LYS A 77 10.63 -16.87 -12.57
C LYS A 77 10.15 -17.31 -13.96
N ALA A 78 8.84 -17.53 -14.13
CA ALA A 78 8.26 -17.91 -15.41
C ALA A 78 8.46 -16.82 -16.48
N MET A 79 8.39 -15.53 -16.11
CA MET A 79 8.71 -14.43 -17.01
C MET A 79 10.19 -14.44 -17.41
N ALA A 80 11.10 -14.64 -16.47
CA ALA A 80 12.53 -14.70 -16.76
C ALA A 80 12.88 -15.89 -17.67
N GLU A 81 12.23 -17.05 -17.49
CA GLU A 81 12.38 -18.22 -18.37
C GLU A 81 11.91 -17.89 -19.80
N LYS A 82 10.73 -17.30 -19.97
CA LYS A 82 10.24 -16.88 -21.29
C LYS A 82 11.16 -15.88 -21.98
N VAL A 83 11.72 -14.92 -21.24
CA VAL A 83 12.68 -13.97 -21.80
C VAL A 83 13.92 -14.69 -22.31
N ARG A 84 14.45 -15.65 -21.54
CA ARG A 84 15.62 -16.45 -21.95
C ARG A 84 15.34 -17.37 -23.13
N GLU A 85 14.13 -17.93 -23.24
CA GLU A 85 13.75 -18.76 -24.39
C GLU A 85 13.65 -17.96 -25.70
N ASN A 86 13.30 -16.67 -25.61
CA ASN A 86 13.13 -15.79 -26.76
C ASN A 86 14.35 -14.86 -27.00
N ALA A 87 15.44 -15.04 -26.26
CA ALA A 87 16.63 -14.21 -26.36
C ALA A 87 17.89 -15.06 -26.51
N ASP A 88 18.87 -14.53 -27.24
CA ASP A 88 20.16 -15.19 -27.45
C ASP A 88 21.10 -14.89 -26.28
N TYR A 89 21.76 -15.93 -25.75
CA TYR A 89 22.81 -15.76 -24.75
C TYR A 89 24.12 -15.33 -25.41
N VAL A 90 24.58 -14.12 -25.12
CA VAL A 90 25.80 -13.53 -25.72
C VAL A 90 26.99 -13.49 -24.76
N GLY A 91 26.85 -14.02 -23.54
CA GLY A 91 27.92 -14.07 -22.55
C GLY A 91 28.47 -12.69 -22.19
N ASP A 92 29.80 -12.58 -22.11
CA ASP A 92 30.55 -11.36 -21.79
C ASP A 92 30.49 -10.27 -22.88
N LYS A 93 29.98 -10.59 -24.07
CA LYS A 93 29.84 -9.63 -25.20
C LYS A 93 28.55 -8.83 -25.17
N PHE A 94 27.77 -8.93 -24.08
CA PHE A 94 26.47 -8.28 -23.97
C PHE A 94 26.53 -6.78 -24.25
N ALA A 95 27.51 -6.07 -23.67
CA ALA A 95 27.62 -4.64 -23.83
C ALA A 95 27.98 -4.19 -25.26
N GLU A 96 28.67 -5.04 -26.02
CA GLU A 96 29.01 -4.78 -27.42
C GLU A 96 27.79 -5.05 -28.33
N GLU A 97 27.17 -6.21 -28.18
CA GLU A 97 25.99 -6.59 -28.98
C GLU A 97 24.79 -5.66 -28.71
N ALA A 98 24.58 -5.23 -27.45
CA ALA A 98 23.55 -4.26 -27.11
C ALA A 98 23.77 -2.91 -27.83
N ARG A 99 25.02 -2.45 -27.92
CA ARG A 99 25.37 -1.23 -28.65
C ARG A 99 25.15 -1.38 -30.15
N LYS A 100 25.57 -2.50 -30.75
CA LYS A 100 25.33 -2.77 -32.17
C LYS A 100 23.85 -2.76 -32.52
N ILE A 101 23.01 -3.37 -31.69
CA ILE A 101 21.55 -3.37 -31.87
C ILE A 101 21.00 -1.94 -31.74
N HIS A 102 21.48 -1.17 -30.75
CA HIS A 102 21.05 0.22 -30.54
C HIS A 102 21.41 1.15 -31.72
N PHE A 103 22.60 0.99 -32.30
CA PHE A 103 23.06 1.78 -33.45
C PHE A 103 22.64 1.22 -34.81
N GLY A 104 21.92 0.08 -34.84
CA GLY A 104 21.44 -0.54 -36.08
C GLY A 104 22.51 -1.25 -36.91
N GLU A 105 23.64 -1.60 -36.30
CA GLU A 105 24.71 -2.38 -36.93
C GLU A 105 24.40 -3.89 -37.01
N SER A 106 23.39 -4.34 -36.25
CA SER A 106 22.91 -5.72 -36.24
C SER A 106 21.38 -5.79 -36.13
N ASP A 107 20.81 -6.94 -36.49
CA ASP A 107 19.36 -7.18 -36.42
C ASP A 107 18.82 -7.07 -34.99
N ALA A 108 17.65 -6.43 -34.84
CA ALA A 108 16.98 -6.29 -33.57
C ALA A 108 16.45 -7.64 -33.06
N ARG A 109 17.05 -8.14 -31.98
CA ARG A 109 16.70 -9.40 -31.33
C ARG A 109 16.87 -9.31 -29.82
N GLY A 110 16.18 -10.17 -29.08
CA GLY A 110 16.41 -10.31 -27.64
C GLY A 110 17.81 -10.86 -27.39
N ILE A 111 18.59 -10.20 -26.54
CA ILE A 111 19.89 -10.70 -26.08
C ILE A 111 19.95 -10.66 -24.55
N TYR A 112 20.65 -11.61 -23.95
CA TYR A 112 20.98 -11.59 -22.53
C TYR A 112 22.40 -12.10 -22.31
N GLY A 113 23.06 -11.63 -21.24
CA GLY A 113 24.47 -11.93 -21.02
C GLY A 113 24.99 -11.32 -19.73
N GLU A 114 26.31 -11.19 -19.67
CA GLU A 114 27.08 -10.69 -18.55
C GLU A 114 27.70 -9.34 -18.94
N ALA A 115 27.72 -8.39 -18.01
CA ALA A 115 28.38 -7.10 -18.18
C ALA A 115 28.99 -6.66 -16.86
N THR A 116 30.13 -5.97 -16.92
CA THR A 116 30.71 -5.33 -15.75
C THR A 116 29.84 -4.14 -15.30
N LEU A 117 30.05 -3.67 -14.08
CA LEU A 117 29.33 -2.51 -13.55
C LEU A 117 29.54 -1.24 -14.39
N ASP A 118 30.75 -1.02 -14.89
CA ASP A 118 31.08 0.15 -15.71
C ASP A 118 30.47 0.06 -17.12
N GLU A 119 30.45 -1.14 -17.71
CA GLU A 119 29.75 -1.38 -18.97
C GLU A 119 28.24 -1.20 -18.84
N ALA A 120 27.63 -1.75 -17.78
CA ALA A 120 26.20 -1.60 -17.54
C ALA A 120 25.78 -0.13 -17.35
N LYS A 121 26.61 0.68 -16.67
CA LYS A 121 26.38 2.13 -16.54
C LYS A 121 26.51 2.87 -17.86
N SER A 122 27.38 2.40 -18.76
CA SER A 122 27.60 3.02 -20.08
C SER A 122 26.48 2.69 -21.07
N LEU A 123 25.57 1.78 -20.73
CA LEU A 123 24.39 1.38 -21.52
C LEU A 123 23.08 2.07 -21.10
N ALA A 124 23.10 2.85 -20.01
CA ALA A 124 21.95 3.60 -19.50
C ALA A 124 21.83 4.97 -20.16
#